data_AF-A0A341AFJ8-F1
#
_entry.id   AF-A0A341AFJ8-F1
#
_cell.length_a   1.000
_cell.length_b   1.000
_cell.length_c   1.000
_cell.angle_alpha   90.00
_cell.angle_beta   90.00
_cell.angle_gamma   90.00
#
_symmetry.space_group_name_H-M   'P 1'
#
loop_
_entity.id
_entity.type
_entity.pdbx_description
1 polymer ?
#
loop_
_entity_poly.entity_id
_entity_poly.type
_entity_poly.pdbx_seq_one_letter_code
_entity_poly.pdbx_strand_id
1 'polypeptide(L)'
;MPIEHFYTQPSVSQRLALVILWVCSSQMLACTRAEAKARGEAAPYWTYLLCALGLFIYQSLDAIDGKQARRTNSCSPLGELFDHGCDSLSTVFMAVGASIAVRLGTYPDWLFFCSFVGMFMFYCAHWQTYVSGVLRFGKVDVTEIQVALVIIFVLSTFGGATMWDYTIPVLEIKLKILPVLGVVGGAIFSCSNYFHVILHGGVGKNGSTIAVSVEV
;
A
#
# COMPACT_ATOMS: atom_id res chain seq x y z
N MET A 1 -0.08 39.64 -16.16
CA MET A 1 -0.54 38.97 -14.92
C MET A 1 0.49 37.89 -14.63
N PRO A 2 1.31 38.00 -13.57
CA PRO A 2 2.50 37.15 -13.43
C PRO A 2 2.15 35.74 -12.93
N ILE A 3 2.85 34.76 -13.51
CA ILE A 3 2.67 33.31 -13.40
C ILE A 3 3.45 32.79 -12.18
N GLU A 4 3.11 33.23 -10.95
CA GLU A 4 3.94 32.88 -9.77
C GLU A 4 3.24 32.08 -8.65
N HIS A 5 1.95 31.74 -8.74
CA HIS A 5 1.23 31.21 -7.56
C HIS A 5 0.76 29.75 -7.56
N PHE A 6 1.17 28.88 -8.49
CA PHE A 6 0.66 27.49 -8.55
C PHE A 6 1.62 26.38 -8.07
N TYR A 7 2.78 26.71 -7.49
CA TYR A 7 3.64 25.74 -6.83
C TYR A 7 3.36 25.72 -5.32
N THR A 8 2.20 25.19 -4.91
CA THR A 8 1.99 24.91 -3.48
C THR A 8 2.90 23.75 -3.07
N GLN A 9 3.71 23.99 -2.03
CA GLN A 9 4.70 23.06 -1.52
C GLN A 9 4.05 21.73 -1.07
N PRO A 10 4.78 20.61 -1.16
CA PRO A 10 4.26 19.33 -0.71
C PRO A 10 3.87 19.38 0.77
N SER A 11 2.85 18.61 1.17
CA SER A 11 2.33 18.70 2.53
C SER A 11 3.39 18.25 3.54
N VAL A 12 3.53 18.98 4.64
CA VAL A 12 4.40 18.56 5.77
C VAL A 12 3.91 17.22 6.34
N SER A 13 2.60 16.98 6.26
CA SER A 13 1.91 15.75 6.67
C SER A 13 2.48 14.52 5.97
N GLN A 14 2.53 14.52 4.63
CA GLN A 14 3.05 13.39 3.84
C GLN A 14 4.54 13.15 4.07
N ARG A 15 5.35 14.22 4.14
CA ARG A 15 6.78 14.09 4.42
C ARG A 15 7.00 13.42 5.78
N LEU A 16 6.26 13.86 6.80
CA LEU A 16 6.32 13.25 8.13
C LEU A 16 5.85 11.79 8.08
N ALA A 17 4.75 11.51 7.39
CA ALA A 17 4.20 10.17 7.25
C ALA A 17 5.20 9.20 6.58
N LEU A 18 5.85 9.62 5.50
CA LEU A 18 6.90 8.83 4.83
C LEU A 18 8.10 8.58 5.73
N VAL A 19 8.56 9.60 6.46
CA VAL A 19 9.68 9.46 7.40
C VAL A 19 9.32 8.46 8.50
N ILE A 20 8.10 8.51 9.04
CA ILE A 20 7.62 7.55 10.04
C ILE A 20 7.68 6.13 9.47
N LEU A 21 7.14 5.88 8.28
CA LEU A 21 7.17 4.55 7.67
C LEU A 21 8.59 4.07 7.34
N TRP A 22 9.45 4.96 6.86
CA TRP A 22 10.85 4.64 6.59
C TRP A 22 11.59 4.26 7.88
N VAL A 23 11.38 5.02 8.96
CA VAL A 23 11.97 4.75 10.29
C VAL A 23 11.44 3.42 10.85
N CYS A 24 10.14 3.13 10.73
CA CYS A 24 9.58 1.86 11.22
C CYS A 24 10.09 0.65 10.43
N SER A 25 10.05 0.72 9.09
CA SER A 25 10.48 -0.39 8.23
C SER A 25 11.99 -0.64 8.31
N SER A 26 12.81 0.41 8.40
CA SER A 26 14.27 0.29 8.56
C SER A 26 14.65 -0.33 9.90
N GLN A 27 14.00 0.04 11.00
CA GLN A 27 14.24 -0.58 12.30
C GLN A 27 13.88 -2.07 12.29
N MET A 28 12.73 -2.44 11.73
CA MET A 28 12.34 -3.84 11.64
C MET A 28 13.32 -4.66 10.78
N LEU A 29 13.78 -4.11 9.65
CA LEU A 29 14.80 -4.74 8.81
C LEU A 29 16.16 -4.85 9.54
N ALA A 30 16.56 -3.81 10.28
CA ALA A 30 17.80 -3.82 11.04
C ALA A 30 17.78 -4.86 12.17
N CYS A 31 16.69 -4.92 12.94
CA CYS A 31 16.52 -5.87 14.02
C CYS A 31 16.49 -7.32 13.50
N THR A 32 15.76 -7.59 12.42
CA THR A 32 15.76 -8.94 11.83
C THR A 32 17.14 -9.36 11.32
N ARG A 33 17.91 -8.46 10.72
CA ARG A 33 19.29 -8.75 10.30
C ARG A 33 20.21 -8.99 11.49
N ALA A 34 20.09 -8.17 12.53
CA ALA A 34 20.89 -8.30 13.74
C ALA A 34 20.61 -9.65 14.44
N GLU A 35 19.35 -10.05 14.55
CA GLU A 35 18.96 -11.29 15.20
C GLU A 35 19.19 -12.54 14.36
N ALA A 36 19.04 -12.45 13.03
CA ALA A 36 19.46 -13.51 12.11
C ALA A 36 20.97 -13.81 12.26
N LYS A 37 21.79 -12.79 12.54
CA LYS A 37 23.23 -12.94 12.77
C LYS A 37 23.55 -13.44 14.19
N ALA A 38 22.75 -13.06 15.18
CA ALA A 38 23.04 -13.33 16.59
C ALA A 38 22.51 -14.69 17.09
N ARG A 39 21.38 -15.20 16.57
CA ARG A 39 20.75 -16.44 17.09
C ARG A 39 19.64 -17.08 16.25
N GLY A 40 19.31 -16.57 15.06
CA GLY A 40 18.18 -17.08 14.27
C GLY A 40 16.80 -16.71 14.86
N GLU A 41 16.78 -15.70 15.72
CA GLU A 41 15.58 -15.19 16.39
C GLU A 41 14.78 -14.23 15.48
N ALA A 42 13.50 -14.04 15.81
CA ALA A 42 12.57 -13.19 15.08
C ALA A 42 12.51 -11.79 15.70
N ALA A 43 12.37 -10.76 14.85
CA ALA A 43 12.45 -9.35 15.25
C ALA A 43 11.66 -9.06 16.55
N PRO A 44 12.16 -8.15 17.42
CA PRO A 44 11.51 -7.84 18.68
C PRO A 44 10.07 -7.36 18.48
N TYR A 45 9.18 -7.74 19.40
CA TYR A 45 7.74 -7.43 19.31
C TYR A 45 7.44 -5.94 19.07
N TRP A 46 8.22 -5.05 19.69
CA TRP A 46 8.03 -3.60 19.59
C TRP A 46 8.25 -3.09 18.16
N THR A 47 9.04 -3.78 17.33
CA THR A 47 9.25 -3.38 15.92
C THR A 47 7.96 -3.53 15.09
N TYR A 48 7.19 -4.61 15.32
CA TYR A 48 5.89 -4.79 14.68
C TYR A 48 4.88 -3.76 15.20
N LEU A 49 4.89 -3.47 16.51
CA LEU A 49 4.01 -2.45 17.09
C LEU A 49 4.28 -1.07 16.50
N LEU A 50 5.56 -0.69 16.34
CA LEU A 50 5.93 0.55 15.68
C LEU A 50 5.48 0.58 14.21
N CYS A 51 5.55 -0.54 13.49
CA CYS A 51 5.02 -0.62 12.13
C CYS A 51 3.50 -0.47 12.08
N ALA A 52 2.77 -1.09 13.01
CA ALA A 52 1.32 -0.94 13.14
C ALA A 52 0.91 0.52 13.41
N LEU A 53 1.54 1.14 14.42
CA LEU A 53 1.27 2.53 14.79
C LEU A 53 1.72 3.49 13.68
N GLY A 54 2.89 3.28 13.10
CA GLY A 54 3.42 4.09 12.02
C GLY A 54 2.52 4.06 10.78
N LEU A 55 2.00 2.89 10.42
CA LEU A 55 1.04 2.76 9.33
C LEU A 55 -0.31 3.41 9.66
N PHE A 56 -0.82 3.22 10.86
CA PHE A 56 -2.06 3.86 11.29
C PHE A 56 -1.95 5.40 11.27
N ILE A 57 -0.81 5.95 11.69
CA ILE A 57 -0.52 7.38 11.61
C ILE A 57 -0.39 7.81 10.16
N TYR A 58 0.35 7.06 9.33
CA TYR A 58 0.50 7.36 7.89
C TYR A 58 -0.86 7.51 7.22
N GLN A 59 -1.72 6.49 7.29
CA GLN A 59 -3.04 6.53 6.62
C GLN A 59 -3.92 7.67 7.14
N SER A 60 -3.76 8.04 8.41
CA SER A 60 -4.53 9.13 9.01
C SER A 60 -4.06 10.48 8.48
N LEU A 61 -2.73 10.68 8.42
CA LEU A 61 -2.11 11.88 7.89
C LEU A 61 -2.39 12.07 6.40
N ASP A 62 -2.39 10.97 5.65
CA ASP A 62 -2.78 10.88 4.25
C ASP A 62 -4.25 11.28 4.05
N ALA A 63 -5.20 10.65 4.75
CA ALA A 63 -6.62 10.98 4.61
C ALA A 63 -7.00 12.42 5.05
N ILE A 64 -6.14 13.11 5.81
CA ILE A 64 -6.35 14.47 6.30
C ILE A 64 -5.81 15.51 5.32
N ASP A 65 -4.75 15.21 4.56
CA ASP A 65 -4.00 16.22 3.82
C ASP A 65 -4.84 16.88 2.72
N GLY A 66 -5.59 16.10 1.93
CA GLY A 66 -6.45 16.59 0.87
C GLY A 66 -7.68 17.31 1.41
N LYS A 67 -8.18 16.89 2.59
CA LYS A 67 -9.25 17.61 3.30
C LYS A 67 -8.76 18.98 3.76
N GLN A 68 -7.54 19.07 4.28
CA GLN A 68 -6.93 20.34 4.66
C GLN A 68 -6.69 21.22 3.44
N ALA A 69 -6.09 20.68 2.36
CA ALA A 69 -5.85 21.42 1.13
C ALA A 69 -7.13 22.04 0.54
N ARG A 70 -8.26 21.32 0.59
CA ARG A 70 -9.57 21.87 0.18
C ARG A 70 -10.07 22.97 1.12
N ARG A 71 -9.90 22.81 2.44
CA ARG A 71 -10.30 23.83 3.43
C ARG A 71 -9.48 25.11 3.32
N THR A 72 -8.20 25.00 2.99
CA THR A 72 -7.28 26.13 2.87
C THR A 72 -7.17 26.69 1.45
N ASN A 73 -7.98 26.21 0.50
CA ASN A 73 -7.91 26.57 -0.92
C ASN A 73 -6.50 26.45 -1.53
N SER A 74 -5.74 25.43 -1.11
CA SER A 74 -4.36 25.20 -1.52
C SER A 74 -4.17 23.94 -2.38
N CYS A 75 -5.26 23.39 -2.93
CA CYS A 75 -5.22 22.26 -3.87
C CYS A 75 -4.42 22.62 -5.14
N SER A 76 -3.53 21.74 -5.57
CA SER A 76 -2.80 21.88 -6.82
C SER A 76 -2.51 20.52 -7.47
N PRO A 77 -2.33 20.46 -8.81
CA PRO A 77 -1.93 19.23 -9.49
C PRO A 77 -0.57 18.69 -9.03
N LEU A 78 0.35 19.57 -8.62
CA LEU A 78 1.64 19.16 -8.08
C LEU A 78 1.51 18.51 -6.70
N GLY A 79 0.60 19.01 -5.87
CA GLY A 79 0.25 18.40 -4.58
C GLY A 79 -0.31 16.99 -4.76
N GLU A 80 -1.24 16.82 -5.71
CA GLU A 80 -1.81 15.51 -6.07
C GLU A 80 -0.73 14.54 -6.61
N LEU A 81 0.19 15.01 -7.46
CA LEU A 81 1.31 14.20 -7.95
C LEU A 81 2.25 13.77 -6.82
N PHE A 82 2.52 14.67 -5.87
CA PHE A 82 3.40 14.37 -4.75
C PHE A 82 2.77 13.37 -3.77
N ASP A 83 1.46 13.48 -3.53
CA ASP A 83 0.66 12.54 -2.73
C ASP A 83 0.79 11.11 -3.25
N HIS A 84 0.45 10.91 -4.52
CA HIS A 84 0.57 9.62 -5.18
C HIS A 84 2.02 9.09 -5.23
N GLY A 85 3.00 9.99 -5.37
CA GLY A 85 4.41 9.64 -5.26
C GLY A 85 4.78 9.10 -3.87
N CYS A 86 4.23 9.70 -2.81
CA CYS A 86 4.39 9.22 -1.44
C CYS A 86 3.71 7.86 -1.25
N ASP A 87 2.49 7.67 -1.77
CA ASP A 87 1.78 6.39 -1.75
C ASP A 87 2.53 5.26 -2.44
N SER A 88 3.19 5.57 -3.56
CA SER A 88 4.01 4.61 -4.29
C SER A 88 5.18 4.11 -3.44
N LEU A 89 5.88 5.03 -2.76
CA LEU A 89 7.02 4.71 -1.90
C LEU A 89 6.60 4.01 -0.60
N SER A 90 5.52 4.47 0.03
CA SER A 90 5.00 3.89 1.26
C SER A 90 4.57 2.44 1.05
N THR A 91 3.97 2.13 -0.10
CA THR A 91 3.58 0.77 -0.49
C THR A 91 4.76 -0.20 -0.48
N VAL A 92 5.95 0.23 -0.93
CA VAL A 92 7.16 -0.61 -0.90
C VAL A 92 7.59 -0.90 0.54
N PHE A 93 7.64 0.12 1.41
CA PHE A 93 8.01 -0.06 2.81
C PHE A 93 7.04 -0.98 3.55
N MET A 94 5.73 -0.82 3.29
CA MET A 94 4.69 -1.67 3.85
C MET A 94 4.80 -3.12 3.36
N ALA A 95 5.01 -3.34 2.06
CA ALA A 95 5.13 -4.68 1.49
C ALA A 95 6.34 -5.44 2.04
N VAL A 96 7.49 -4.78 2.13
CA VAL A 96 8.70 -5.34 2.77
C VAL A 96 8.41 -5.64 4.23
N GLY A 97 7.78 -4.69 4.93
CA GLY A 97 7.49 -4.85 6.34
C GLY A 97 6.57 -6.03 6.65
N ALA A 98 5.47 -6.14 5.91
CA ALA A 98 4.52 -7.24 6.02
C ALA A 98 5.18 -8.59 5.71
N SER A 99 6.02 -8.62 4.66
CA SER A 99 6.77 -9.81 4.26
C SER A 99 7.71 -10.31 5.35
N ILE A 100 8.34 -9.38 6.08
CA ILE A 100 9.18 -9.69 7.25
C ILE A 100 8.30 -10.22 8.39
N ALA A 101 7.22 -9.53 8.72
CA ALA A 101 6.34 -9.89 9.83
C ALA A 101 5.75 -11.31 9.70
N VAL A 102 5.31 -11.68 8.50
CA VAL A 102 4.75 -13.03 8.22
C VAL A 102 5.82 -14.07 7.86
N ARG A 103 7.11 -13.70 7.88
CA ARG A 103 8.25 -14.53 7.46
C ARG A 103 8.08 -15.09 6.05
N LEU A 104 7.55 -14.30 5.12
CA LEU A 104 7.29 -14.74 3.75
C LEU A 104 8.57 -15.03 2.97
N GLY A 105 9.72 -14.50 3.40
CA GLY A 105 11.04 -14.84 2.85
C GLY A 105 11.42 -16.32 2.96
N THR A 106 10.72 -17.11 3.78
CA THR A 106 10.85 -18.60 3.79
C THR A 106 10.23 -19.27 2.56
N TYR A 107 9.41 -18.53 1.80
CA TYR A 107 8.78 -18.94 0.54
C TYR A 107 9.06 -17.87 -0.53
N PRO A 108 10.27 -17.87 -1.14
CA PRO A 108 10.71 -16.81 -2.04
C PRO A 108 9.80 -16.64 -3.28
N ASP A 109 9.22 -17.73 -3.79
CA ASP A 109 8.29 -17.67 -4.92
C ASP A 109 7.01 -16.89 -4.56
N TRP A 110 6.45 -17.14 -3.38
CA TRP A 110 5.28 -16.41 -2.88
C TRP A 110 5.60 -14.96 -2.55
N LEU A 111 6.80 -14.69 -2.00
CA LEU A 111 7.28 -13.33 -1.77
C LEU A 111 7.36 -12.54 -3.08
N PHE A 112 7.99 -13.11 -4.10
CA PHE A 112 8.10 -12.51 -5.43
C PHE A 112 6.71 -12.29 -6.04
N PHE A 113 5.86 -13.31 -6.02
CA PHE A 113 4.52 -13.25 -6.55
C PHE A 113 3.67 -12.15 -5.89
N CYS A 114 3.61 -12.10 -4.55
CA CYS A 114 2.86 -11.06 -3.84
C CYS A 114 3.40 -9.66 -4.12
N SER A 115 4.72 -9.50 -4.23
CA SER A 115 5.35 -8.22 -4.56
C SER A 115 4.98 -7.76 -5.97
N PHE A 116 5.02 -8.69 -6.94
CA PHE A 116 4.61 -8.43 -8.31
C PHE A 116 3.13 -8.04 -8.40
N VAL A 117 2.25 -8.81 -7.75
CA VAL A 117 0.81 -8.55 -7.71
C VAL A 117 0.53 -7.19 -7.07
N GLY A 118 1.17 -6.86 -5.95
CA GLY A 118 1.01 -5.55 -5.30
C GLY A 118 1.36 -4.39 -6.23
N MET A 119 2.50 -4.48 -6.92
CA MET A 119 2.94 -3.45 -7.87
C MET A 119 2.01 -3.36 -9.09
N PHE A 120 1.59 -4.51 -9.62
CA PHE A 120 0.66 -4.58 -10.75
C PHE A 120 -0.70 -3.94 -10.40
N MET A 121 -1.24 -4.24 -9.22
CA MET A 121 -2.50 -3.66 -8.74
C MET A 121 -2.41 -2.14 -8.58
N PHE A 122 -1.31 -1.65 -8.01
CA PHE A 122 -1.06 -0.22 -7.89
C PHE A 122 -0.98 0.46 -9.26
N TYR A 123 -0.29 -0.16 -10.23
CA TYR A 123 -0.25 0.30 -11.61
C TYR A 123 -1.65 0.35 -12.26
N CYS A 124 -2.46 -0.70 -12.09
CA CYS A 124 -3.82 -0.73 -12.65
C CYS A 124 -4.71 0.39 -12.10
N ALA A 125 -4.58 0.77 -10.83
CA ALA A 125 -5.32 1.89 -10.25
C ALA A 125 -4.97 3.24 -10.92
N HIS A 126 -3.68 3.44 -11.23
CA HIS A 126 -3.21 4.62 -11.96
C HIS A 126 -3.63 4.60 -13.42
N TRP A 127 -3.58 3.43 -14.07
CA TRP A 127 -4.03 3.24 -15.44
C TRP A 127 -5.53 3.53 -15.57
N GLN A 128 -6.35 3.04 -14.63
CA GLN A 128 -7.78 3.38 -14.55
C GLN A 128 -7.97 4.90 -14.45
N THR A 129 -7.21 5.56 -13.59
CA THR A 129 -7.31 7.02 -13.39
C THR A 129 -6.91 7.79 -14.64
N TYR A 130 -5.87 7.34 -15.34
CA TYR A 130 -5.45 7.90 -16.62
C TYR A 130 -6.56 7.80 -17.68
N VAL A 131 -7.19 6.63 -17.80
CA VAL A 131 -8.25 6.35 -18.79
C VAL A 131 -9.55 7.08 -18.46
N SER A 132 -10.01 7.05 -17.21
CA SER A 132 -11.31 7.61 -16.81
C SER A 132 -11.26 9.09 -16.40
N GLY A 133 -10.06 9.64 -16.16
CA GLY A 133 -9.86 11.00 -15.68
C GLY A 133 -10.17 11.21 -14.19
N VAL A 134 -10.65 10.18 -13.49
CA VAL A 134 -11.02 10.21 -12.08
C VAL A 134 -10.53 8.95 -11.36
N LEU A 135 -9.98 9.10 -10.15
CA LEU A 135 -9.65 7.96 -9.29
C LEU A 135 -10.94 7.46 -8.65
N ARG A 136 -11.34 6.22 -8.98
CA ARG A 136 -12.54 5.57 -8.45
C ARG A 136 -12.14 4.56 -7.39
N PHE A 137 -12.69 4.74 -6.19
CA PHE A 137 -12.47 3.83 -5.07
C PHE A 137 -13.46 2.67 -5.10
N GLY A 138 -12.94 1.46 -4.91
CA GLY A 138 -13.74 0.24 -4.77
C GLY A 138 -14.30 0.05 -3.36
N LYS A 139 -15.01 -1.07 -3.14
CA LYS A 139 -15.39 -1.51 -1.78
C LYS A 139 -14.23 -2.06 -0.98
N VAL A 140 -13.22 -2.59 -1.68
CA VAL A 140 -11.96 -3.06 -1.12
C VAL A 140 -10.87 -2.37 -1.91
N ASP A 141 -10.19 -1.45 -1.26
CA ASP A 141 -9.18 -0.59 -1.86
C ASP A 141 -7.99 -0.42 -0.90
N VAL A 142 -7.13 0.56 -1.16
CA VAL A 142 -5.91 0.84 -0.40
C VAL A 142 -6.18 0.91 1.11
N THR A 143 -7.27 1.55 1.55
CA THR A 143 -7.58 1.70 2.98
C THR A 143 -7.85 0.36 3.68
N GLU A 144 -8.67 -0.52 3.09
CA GLU A 144 -8.94 -1.85 3.67
C GLU A 144 -7.68 -2.70 3.72
N ILE A 145 -6.81 -2.58 2.70
CA ILE A 145 -5.52 -3.27 2.65
C ILE A 145 -4.60 -2.74 3.76
N GLN A 146 -4.51 -1.42 3.95
CA GLN A 146 -3.71 -0.81 5.02
C GLN A 146 -4.20 -1.26 6.41
N VAL A 147 -5.51 -1.32 6.64
CA VAL A 147 -6.09 -1.85 7.89
C VAL A 147 -5.73 -3.33 8.09
N ALA A 148 -5.81 -4.16 7.03
CA ALA A 148 -5.39 -5.55 7.11
C ALA A 148 -3.90 -5.70 7.46
N LEU A 149 -3.04 -4.83 6.91
CA LEU A 149 -1.62 -4.78 7.28
C LEU A 149 -1.39 -4.35 8.73
N VAL A 150 -2.14 -3.36 9.23
CA VAL A 150 -2.12 -3.00 10.66
C VAL A 150 -2.49 -4.21 11.52
N ILE A 151 -3.53 -4.96 11.16
CA ILE A 151 -3.92 -6.19 11.88
C ILE A 151 -2.78 -7.22 11.86
N ILE A 152 -2.13 -7.45 10.71
CA ILE A 152 -0.98 -8.36 10.59
C ILE A 152 0.16 -7.94 11.55
N PHE A 153 0.49 -6.65 11.60
CA PHE A 153 1.52 -6.13 12.51
C PHE A 153 1.13 -6.26 13.98
N VAL A 154 -0.14 -6.01 14.33
CA VAL A 154 -0.65 -6.18 15.69
C VAL A 154 -0.61 -7.65 16.12
N LEU A 155 -1.05 -8.58 15.27
CA LEU A 155 -0.97 -10.03 15.55
C LEU A 155 0.49 -10.48 15.73
N SER A 156 1.40 -9.98 14.87
CA SER A 156 2.83 -10.25 14.95
C SER A 156 3.48 -9.66 16.21
N THR A 157 2.94 -8.57 16.75
CA THR A 157 3.37 -7.99 18.02
C THR A 157 3.08 -8.97 19.17
N PHE A 158 1.87 -9.54 19.21
CA PHE A 158 1.44 -10.34 20.36
C PHE A 158 1.90 -11.80 20.32
N GLY A 159 1.95 -12.46 19.17
CA GLY A 159 2.44 -13.84 19.10
C GLY A 159 3.74 -14.03 18.32
N GLY A 160 4.41 -12.94 17.95
CA GLY A 160 5.70 -12.99 17.26
C GLY A 160 5.60 -13.48 15.81
N ALA A 161 6.73 -13.38 15.09
CA ALA A 161 6.76 -13.78 13.68
C ALA A 161 6.63 -15.30 13.47
N THR A 162 7.01 -16.11 14.46
CA THR A 162 6.91 -17.58 14.39
C THR A 162 5.47 -18.08 14.43
N MET A 163 4.52 -17.29 14.93
CA MET A 163 3.08 -17.62 14.88
C MET A 163 2.65 -17.95 13.44
N TRP A 164 3.17 -17.22 12.46
CA TRP A 164 2.82 -17.37 11.05
C TRP A 164 3.31 -18.69 10.42
N ASP A 165 4.22 -19.40 11.09
CA ASP A 165 4.67 -20.73 10.69
C ASP A 165 3.85 -21.87 11.31
N TYR A 166 2.87 -21.56 12.15
CA TYR A 166 1.97 -22.54 12.72
C TYR A 166 1.13 -23.21 11.62
N THR A 167 1.09 -24.55 11.64
CA THR A 167 0.26 -25.35 10.73
C THR A 167 -1.14 -25.49 11.29
N ILE A 168 -2.14 -25.07 10.51
CA ILE A 168 -3.55 -25.20 10.87
C ILE A 168 -3.96 -26.68 10.72
N PRO A 169 -4.31 -27.41 11.79
CA PRO A 169 -4.49 -28.86 11.74
C PRO A 169 -5.59 -29.36 10.78
N VAL A 170 -6.61 -28.54 10.54
CA VAL A 170 -7.76 -28.93 9.68
C VAL A 170 -7.45 -28.78 8.19
N LEU A 171 -6.60 -27.82 7.83
CA LEU A 171 -6.33 -27.47 6.42
C LEU A 171 -4.93 -27.88 5.97
N GLU A 172 -4.08 -28.33 6.89
CA GLU A 172 -2.66 -28.69 6.66
C GLU A 172 -1.82 -27.58 5.99
N ILE A 173 -2.29 -26.33 6.04
CA ILE A 173 -1.57 -25.15 5.54
C ILE A 173 -0.99 -24.34 6.69
N LYS A 174 0.13 -23.65 6.42
CA LYS A 174 0.70 -22.68 7.36
C LYS A 174 -0.16 -21.41 7.43
N LEU A 175 -0.23 -20.81 8.62
CA LEU A 175 -1.00 -19.58 8.87
C LEU A 175 -0.61 -18.42 7.92
N LYS A 176 0.68 -18.30 7.55
CA LYS A 176 1.16 -17.30 6.58
C LYS A 176 0.54 -17.38 5.19
N ILE A 177 -0.11 -18.49 4.83
CA ILE A 177 -0.81 -18.63 3.55
C ILE A 177 -2.12 -17.83 3.56
N LEU A 178 -2.73 -17.57 4.72
CA LEU A 178 -3.98 -16.79 4.78
C LEU A 178 -3.81 -15.34 4.27
N PRO A 179 -2.79 -14.56 4.69
CA PRO A 179 -2.49 -13.26 4.07
C PRO A 179 -2.26 -13.34 2.56
N VAL A 180 -1.56 -14.39 2.09
CA VAL A 180 -1.28 -14.60 0.64
C VAL A 180 -2.58 -14.82 -0.13
N LEU A 181 -3.49 -15.65 0.37
CA LEU A 181 -4.80 -15.85 -0.22
C LEU A 181 -5.63 -14.56 -0.21
N GLY A 182 -5.51 -13.75 0.84
CA GLY A 182 -6.10 -12.41 0.89
C GLY A 182 -5.59 -11.50 -0.23
N VAL A 183 -4.28 -11.48 -0.49
CA VAL A 183 -3.67 -10.73 -1.61
C VAL A 183 -4.20 -11.23 -2.95
N VAL A 184 -4.23 -12.55 -3.18
CA VAL A 184 -4.74 -13.14 -4.42
C VAL A 184 -6.22 -12.81 -4.64
N GLY A 185 -7.05 -13.04 -3.62
CA GLY A 185 -8.49 -12.79 -3.70
C GLY A 185 -8.81 -11.31 -3.89
N GLY A 186 -8.13 -10.44 -3.16
CA GLY A 186 -8.24 -8.98 -3.32
C GLY A 186 -7.79 -8.52 -4.71
N ALA A 187 -6.69 -9.06 -5.22
CA ALA A 187 -6.19 -8.73 -6.56
C ALA A 187 -7.18 -9.15 -7.66
N ILE A 188 -7.74 -10.36 -7.59
CA ILE A 188 -8.76 -10.83 -8.55
C ILE A 188 -9.99 -9.93 -8.51
N PHE A 189 -10.50 -9.65 -7.31
CA PHE A 189 -11.68 -8.81 -7.11
C PHE A 189 -11.46 -7.40 -7.66
N SER A 190 -10.36 -6.74 -7.29
CA SER A 190 -10.08 -5.37 -7.71
C SER A 190 -9.67 -5.28 -9.18
N CYS A 191 -8.96 -6.28 -9.74
CA CYS A 191 -8.68 -6.35 -11.18
C CYS A 191 -9.96 -6.34 -12.00
N SER A 192 -10.99 -7.11 -11.60
CA SER A 192 -12.25 -7.15 -12.34
C SER A 192 -12.87 -5.75 -12.47
N ASN A 193 -12.82 -4.95 -11.40
CA ASN A 193 -13.32 -3.57 -11.39
C ASN A 193 -12.43 -2.65 -12.24
N TYR A 194 -11.10 -2.74 -12.10
CA TYR A 194 -10.17 -1.91 -12.87
C TYR A 194 -10.28 -2.15 -14.37
N PHE A 195 -10.23 -3.41 -14.80
CA PHE A 195 -10.32 -3.76 -16.22
C PHE A 195 -11.70 -3.45 -16.81
N HIS A 196 -12.78 -3.57 -16.03
CA HIS A 196 -14.10 -3.12 -16.49
C HIS A 196 -14.08 -1.62 -16.84
N VAL A 197 -13.50 -0.78 -15.98
CA VAL A 197 -13.40 0.67 -16.23
C VAL A 197 -12.38 1.00 -17.32
N ILE A 198 -11.23 0.33 -17.37
CA ILE A 198 -10.21 0.57 -18.39
C ILE A 198 -10.74 0.24 -19.79
N LEU A 199 -11.48 -0.85 -19.94
CA LEU A 199 -11.96 -1.32 -21.24
C LEU A 199 -13.24 -0.61 -21.71
N HIS A 200 -14.08 -0.11 -20.79
CA HIS A 200 -15.38 0.48 -21.13
C HIS A 200 -15.54 1.96 -20.73
N GLY A 201 -14.56 2.55 -20.02
CA GLY A 201 -14.70 3.85 -19.38
C GLY A 201 -13.84 4.95 -19.99
N GLY A 202 -14.48 5.89 -20.71
CA GLY A 202 -14.05 7.29 -20.77
C GLY A 202 -13.02 7.69 -21.84
N VAL A 203 -13.11 8.95 -22.27
CA VAL A 203 -12.25 9.62 -23.26
C VAL A 203 -10.88 10.04 -22.70
N GLY A 204 -10.59 9.83 -21.41
CA GLY A 204 -9.40 10.40 -20.73
C GLY A 204 -9.54 11.90 -20.45
N LYS A 205 -8.78 12.42 -19.47
CA LYS A 205 -8.78 13.86 -19.09
C LYS A 205 -8.48 14.81 -20.26
N ASN A 206 -7.82 14.32 -21.33
CA ASN A 206 -7.42 15.09 -22.52
C ASN A 206 -7.97 14.52 -23.85
N GLY A 207 -9.00 13.65 -23.83
CA GLY A 207 -9.44 12.97 -25.07
C GLY A 207 -8.46 11.91 -25.59
N SER A 208 -7.51 11.46 -24.76
CA SER A 208 -6.39 10.60 -25.14
C SER A 208 -6.68 9.10 -25.15
N THR A 209 -7.92 8.66 -24.90
CA THR A 209 -8.26 7.23 -24.83
C THR A 209 -9.16 6.75 -25.97
N ILE A 210 -8.87 5.52 -26.38
CA ILE A 210 -9.45 4.68 -27.46
C ILE A 210 -10.95 4.36 -27.35
N ALA A 211 -11.66 4.86 -26.34
CA ALA A 211 -13.12 4.82 -26.31
C ALA A 211 -13.68 5.91 -27.23
N VAL A 212 -13.30 5.86 -28.52
CA VAL A 212 -14.08 6.53 -29.56
C VAL A 212 -15.38 5.75 -29.62
N SER A 213 -16.47 6.37 -29.20
CA SER A 213 -17.82 5.89 -29.49
C SER A 213 -17.85 5.51 -30.96
N VAL A 214 -18.09 4.24 -31.28
CA VAL A 214 -18.53 3.88 -32.62
C VAL A 214 -19.91 4.53 -32.74
N GLU A 215 -19.95 5.72 -33.32
CA GLU A 215 -21.19 6.33 -33.79
C GLU A 215 -21.77 5.38 -34.85
N VAL A 216 -22.94 4.81 -34.52
CA VAL A 216 -23.84 4.17 -35.49
C VAL A 216 -24.88 5.21 -35.88
#